data_AF-A0A357K4B8-F1
#
_entry.id   AF-A0A357K4B8-F1
#
_cell.length_a   1.000
_cell.length_b   1.000
_cell.length_c   1.000
_cell.angle_alpha   90.00
_cell.angle_beta   90.00
_cell.angle_gamma   90.00
#
_symmetry.space_group_name_H-M   'P 1'
#
loop_
_entity.id
_entity.type
_entity.pdbx_description
1 polymer ?
#
loop_
_entity_poly.entity_id
_entity_poly.type
_entity_poly.pdbx_seq_one_letter_code
_entity_poly.pdbx_strand_id
1 'polypeptide(L)' 'PDSLAGFAASAAIAVSDVPFDGPISEVRVARVNGEFVINPLRSELEEADMDIMVAGTLDSIV' A
#
# COMPACT_ATOMS: atom_id res chain seq x y z
N PRO A 1 -9.81 -2.44 2.14
CA PRO A 1 -9.34 -3.72 1.54
C PRO A 1 -8.60 -3.55 0.22
N ASP A 2 -8.83 -2.43 -0.45
CA ASP A 2 -8.07 -1.84 -1.53
C ASP A 2 -6.57 -1.68 -1.25
N SER A 3 -6.14 -1.27 -0.05
CA SER A 3 -4.70 -1.07 0.28
C SER A 3 -3.87 -2.34 0.46
N LEU A 4 -4.46 -3.52 0.19
CA LEU A 4 -3.78 -4.82 0.25
C LEU A 4 -3.90 -5.56 -1.09
N ALA A 5 -4.59 -4.98 -2.07
CA ALA A 5 -4.88 -5.63 -3.34
C ALA A 5 -3.61 -5.77 -4.20
N GLY A 6 -2.81 -4.71 -4.27
CA GLY A 6 -1.50 -4.69 -4.94
C GLY A 6 -0.50 -5.64 -4.28
N PHE A 7 -0.48 -5.71 -2.94
CA PHE A 7 0.33 -6.70 -2.22
C PHE A 7 -0.09 -8.14 -2.56
N ALA A 8 -1.39 -8.44 -2.52
CA ALA A 8 -1.91 -9.77 -2.83
C ALA A 8 -1.64 -10.16 -4.30
N ALA A 9 -1.83 -9.22 -5.24
CA ALA A 9 -1.53 -9.45 -6.65
C ALA A 9 -0.03 -9.71 -6.87
N SER A 10 0.84 -8.92 -6.25
CA SER A 10 2.29 -9.13 -6.33
C SER A 10 2.70 -10.48 -5.74
N ALA A 11 2.11 -10.89 -4.62
CA ALA A 11 2.37 -12.20 -4.02
C ALA A 11 1.93 -13.36 -4.93
N ALA A 12 0.76 -13.23 -5.57
CA ALA A 12 0.25 -14.22 -6.51
C ALA A 12 1.12 -14.35 -7.78
N ILE A 13 1.62 -13.23 -8.31
CA ILE A 13 2.52 -13.24 -9.47
C ILE A 13 3.90 -13.80 -9.08
N ALA A 14 4.41 -13.46 -7.89
CA ALA A 14 5.71 -13.93 -7.41
C ALA A 14 5.82 -15.45 -7.22
N VAL A 15 4.69 -16.15 -7.04
CA VAL A 15 4.64 -17.62 -6.98
C VAL A 15 4.31 -18.28 -8.32
N SER A 16 4.20 -17.50 -9.39
CA SER A 16 3.87 -17.99 -10.73
C SER A 16 5.10 -18.04 -11.64
N ASP A 17 4.96 -18.67 -12.81
CA ASP A 17 5.99 -18.71 -13.86
C ASP A 17 5.98 -17.46 -14.75
N VAL A 18 5.17 -16.44 -14.41
CA VAL A 18 5.08 -15.21 -15.20
C VAL A 18 6.32 -14.36 -14.96
N PRO A 19 7.05 -13.96 -16.02
CA PRO A 19 8.19 -13.05 -15.86
C PRO A 19 7.70 -11.69 -15.34
N PHE A 20 8.21 -11.30 -14.18
CA PHE A 20 7.79 -10.11 -13.44
C PHE A 20 9.00 -9.47 -12.74
N ASP A 21 9.19 -8.16 -12.97
CA ASP A 21 10.27 -7.35 -12.36
C ASP A 21 9.95 -6.87 -10.92
N GLY A 22 9.01 -7.54 -10.24
CA GLY A 22 8.71 -7.27 -8.83
C GLY A 22 9.55 -8.09 -7.86
N PRO A 23 9.14 -8.21 -6.58
CA PRO A 23 7.82 -7.89 -6.04
C PRO A 23 7.60 -6.39 -5.77
N ILE A 24 6.34 -5.98 -5.84
CA ILE A 24 5.87 -4.66 -5.37
C ILE A 24 5.00 -4.84 -4.13
N SER A 25 4.95 -3.81 -3.30
CA SER A 25 3.99 -3.70 -2.20
C SER A 25 3.35 -2.32 -2.22
N GLU A 26 2.15 -2.23 -1.67
CA GLU A 26 1.44 -0.98 -1.51
C GLU A 26 1.09 -0.76 -0.04
N VAL A 27 0.98 0.50 0.35
CA VAL A 27 0.59 0.91 1.68
C VAL A 27 -0.29 2.14 1.59
N ARG A 28 -1.33 2.21 2.42
CA ARG A 28 -2.08 3.44 2.62
C ARG A 28 -1.48 4.18 3.81
N VAL A 29 -1.11 5.44 3.61
CA VAL A 29 -0.62 6.33 4.65
C VAL A 29 -1.60 7.46 4.79
N ALA A 30 -2.19 7.59 5.97
CA ALA A 30 -3.00 8.76 6.30
C ALA A 30 -2.30 9.61 7.35
N ARG A 31 -2.65 10.89 7.43
CA ARG A 31 -2.29 11.73 8.56
C ARG A 31 -3.55 12.05 9.36
N VAL A 32 -3.56 11.62 10.62
CA VAL A 32 -4.69 11.74 11.53
C VAL A 32 -4.19 12.49 12.75
N ASN A 33 -4.83 13.60 13.11
CA ASN A 33 -4.38 14.46 14.21
C ASN A 33 -2.91 14.92 14.13
N GLY A 34 -2.38 15.08 12.91
CA GLY A 34 -0.99 15.48 12.67
C GLY A 34 0.04 14.34 12.71
N GLU A 35 -0.38 13.10 13.00
CA GLU A 35 0.50 11.92 13.00
C GLU A 35 0.26 11.03 11.78
N PHE A 36 1.33 10.42 11.26
CA PHE A 36 1.23 9.49 10.15
C PHE A 36 0.81 8.10 10.65
N VAL A 37 -0.32 7.61 10.14
CA VAL A 37 -0.89 6.30 10.43
C VAL A 37 -0.76 5.41 9.20
N ILE A 38 -0.19 4.22 9.41
CA ILE A 38 0.00 3.21 8.37
C ILE A 38 -1.21 2.27 8.34
N ASN A 39 -1.80 2.09 7.16
CA ASN A 39 -3.01 1.30 6.95
C ASN A 39 -4.11 1.61 7.98
N PRO A 40 -4.56 2.89 8.03
CA PRO A 40 -5.55 3.34 9.00
C PRO A 40 -6.88 2.58 8.85
N LEU A 41 -7.64 2.52 9.94
CA LEU A 41 -9.03 2.11 9.93
C LEU A 41 -9.88 3.12 9.17
N ARG A 42 -11.02 2.66 8.62
CA ARG A 42 -11.95 3.56 7.91
C ARG A 42 -12.45 4.72 8.78
N SER A 43 -12.64 4.47 10.08
CA SER A 43 -13.02 5.51 11.04
C SER A 43 -11.93 6.57 11.24
N GLU A 44 -10.66 6.20 11.09
CA GLU A 44 -9.54 7.13 11.24
C GLU A 44 -9.34 7.98 9.98
N LEU A 45 -9.74 7.47 8.82
CA LEU A 45 -9.74 8.23 7.56
C LEU A 45 -10.74 9.39 7.55
N GLU A 46 -11.81 9.33 8.34
CA GLU A 46 -12.78 10.43 8.46
C GLU A 46 -12.17 11.67 9.12
N GLU A 47 -11.23 11.45 10.04
CA GLU A 47 -10.49 12.49 10.76
C GLU A 47 -9.12 12.79 10.11
N ALA A 48 -8.83 12.18 8.96
CA ALA A 48 -7.56 12.33 8.28
C ALA A 48 -7.52 13.63 7.45
N ASP A 49 -6.45 14.40 7.60
CA ASP A 49 -6.19 15.58 6.75
C ASP A 49 -5.33 15.24 5.53
N MET A 50 -4.84 14.00 5.45
CA MET A 50 -4.12 13.44 4.31
C MET A 50 -4.42 11.95 4.19
N ASP A 51 -4.59 11.48 2.96
CA ASP A 51 -4.80 10.06 2.63
C ASP A 51 -4.13 9.76 1.29
N ILE A 52 -3.05 8.96 1.32
CA ILE A 52 -2.23 8.64 0.15
C ILE A 52 -2.00 7.14 0.10
N MET A 53 -2.16 6.57 -1.10
CA MET A 53 -1.72 5.21 -1.39
C MET A 53 -0.36 5.28 -2.11
N VAL A 54 0.63 4.57 -1.58
CA VAL A 54 1.99 4.52 -2.12
C VAL A 54 2.32 3.09 -2.48
N ALA A 55 2.83 2.87 -3.69
CA ALA A 55 3.37 1.59 -4.12
C ALA A 55 4.89 1.69 -4.33
N GLY A 56 5.58 0.57 -4.16
CA GLY A 56 7.03 0.53 -4.36
C GLY A 56 7.58 -0.88 -4.52
N THR A 57 8.74 -0.96 -5.15
CA THR A 57 9.64 -2.12 -5.10
C THR A 57 10.62 -1.95 -3.93
N LEU A 58 11.54 -2.89 -3.75
CA LEU A 58 12.61 -2.76 -2.75
C LEU A 58 13.49 -1.53 -2.99
N ASP A 59 13.74 -1.21 -4.26
CA ASP A 59 14.75 -0.22 -4.68
C ASP A 59 14.15 1.13 -5.10
N SER A 60 12.84 1.20 -5.38
CA SER A 60 12.19 2.41 -5.85
C SER A 60 10.74 2.54 -5.40
N ILE A 61 10.32 3.78 -5.19
CA ILE A 61 8.89 4.15 -5.12
C ILE A 61 8.36 4.23 -6.56
N VAL A 62 7.13 3.77 -6.78
CA VAL A 62 6.46 3.71 -8.11
C VAL A 62 5.22 4.57 -8.12
#